data_AF-A0A1M6NLY7-F1
#
_entry.id   AF-A0A1M6NLY7-F1
#
_cell.length_a   1.000
_cell.length_b   1.000
_cell.length_c   1.000
_cell.angle_alpha   90.00
_cell.angle_beta   90.00
_cell.angle_gamma   90.00
#
_symmetry.space_group_name_H-M   'P 1'
#
loop_
_entity.id
_entity.type
_entity.pdbx_description
1 polymer ?
#
loop_
_entity_poly.entity_id
_entity_poly.type
_entity_poly.pdbx_seq_one_letter_code
_entity_poly.pdbx_strand_id
1 'polypeptide(L)'
;MRATAHSVASRIAYTVHLITLPSGTVVREYVAGNGIVFGVAWEGPTLPDLKATLGEAFDRYVAATAMRRTTPLAVSTDALVVFSAGHLRAFAGYAYLPQAVPAGVDASVIQ
;
A
#
# COMPACT_ATOMS: atom_id res chain seq x y z
N MET A 1 2.99 26.47 0.26
CA MET A 1 2.54 25.41 -0.67
C MET A 1 3.44 24.20 -0.44
N ARG A 2 2.91 23.07 0.05
CA ARG A 2 3.70 21.83 0.16
C ARG A 2 3.24 20.93 -0.98
N ALA A 3 4.08 20.78 -1.99
CA ALA A 3 3.75 20.01 -3.20
C ALA A 3 3.77 18.52 -2.88
N THR A 4 2.77 17.79 -3.35
CA THR A 4 2.81 16.33 -3.45
C THR A 4 3.64 15.95 -4.66
N ALA A 5 4.81 15.34 -4.45
CA ALA A 5 5.61 14.81 -5.54
C ALA A 5 5.10 13.41 -5.92
N HIS A 6 4.91 13.17 -7.21
CA HIS A 6 4.52 11.87 -7.74
C HIS A 6 5.56 11.43 -8.78
N SER A 7 6.07 10.21 -8.63
CA SER A 7 7.00 9.61 -9.59
C SER A 7 6.60 8.17 -9.87
N VAL A 8 6.94 7.67 -11.06
CA VAL A 8 6.52 6.36 -11.53
C VAL A 8 7.74 5.57 -11.99
N ALA A 9 7.86 4.33 -11.53
CA ALA A 9 8.89 3.39 -11.94
C ALA A 9 8.25 2.13 -12.52
N SER A 10 8.47 1.87 -13.81
CA SER A 10 7.92 0.69 -14.48
C SER A 10 8.87 -0.51 -14.40
N ARG A 11 8.35 -1.68 -14.05
CA ARG A 11 9.00 -2.99 -14.15
C ARG A 11 8.23 -3.86 -15.15
N ILE A 12 8.85 -4.97 -15.56
CA ILE A 12 8.26 -5.90 -16.54
C ILE A 12 6.89 -6.44 -16.08
N ALA A 13 6.73 -6.71 -14.77
CA ALA A 13 5.52 -7.33 -14.22
C ALA A 13 4.55 -6.35 -13.52
N TYR A 14 5.02 -5.15 -13.17
CA TYR A 14 4.25 -4.17 -12.41
C TYR A 14 4.85 -2.76 -12.51
N THR A 15 4.08 -1.76 -12.11
CA THR A 15 4.50 -0.36 -12.00
C THR A 15 4.46 0.07 -10.53
N VAL A 16 5.42 0.88 -10.11
CA VAL A 16 5.44 1.49 -8.77
C VAL A 16 5.15 2.98 -8.88
N HIS A 17 4.09 3.44 -8.21
CA HIS A 17 3.84 4.87 -8.02
C HIS A 17 4.38 5.30 -6.67
N LEU A 18 5.29 6.25 -6.66
CA LEU A 18 5.82 6.84 -5.45
C LEU A 18 5.20 8.23 -5.25
N ILE A 19 4.53 8.39 -4.11
CA ILE A 19 3.78 9.57 -3.70
C ILE A 19 4.40 10.11 -2.43
N THR A 20 4.92 11.33 -2.47
CA THR A 20 5.41 12.02 -1.28
C THR A 20 4.35 13.02 -0.80
N LEU A 21 3.76 12.74 0.35
CA LEU A 21 2.76 13.57 1.00
C LEU A 21 3.39 14.85 1.59
N PRO A 22 2.61 15.93 1.77
CA PRO A 22 3.07 17.18 2.41
C PRO A 22 3.66 16.99 3.82
N SER A 23 3.20 15.94 4.52
CA SER A 23 3.69 15.54 5.82
C SER A 23 5.11 14.96 5.80
N GLY A 24 5.64 14.64 4.62
CA GLY A 24 6.90 13.91 4.43
C GLY A 24 6.73 12.38 4.44
N THR A 25 5.49 11.89 4.46
CA THR A 25 5.20 10.46 4.31
C THR A 25 5.34 10.06 2.85
N VAL A 26 6.15 9.05 2.58
CA VAL A 26 6.30 8.45 1.27
C VAL A 26 5.40 7.23 1.20
N VAL A 27 4.60 7.14 0.14
CA VAL A 27 3.74 6.01 -0.17
C VAL A 27 4.22 5.41 -1.50
N ARG A 28 4.34 4.09 -1.56
CA ARG A 28 4.67 3.31 -2.76
C ARG A 28 3.49 2.42 -3.08
N GLU A 29 2.87 2.60 -4.23
CA GLU A 29 1.78 1.76 -4.72
C GLU A 29 2.30 0.83 -5.81
N TYR A 30 1.96 -0.45 -5.72
CA TYR A 30 2.41 -1.50 -6.64
C TYR A 30 1.23 -1.93 -7.50
N VAL A 31 1.29 -1.61 -8.79
CA VAL A 31 0.21 -1.79 -9.76
C VAL A 31 0.59 -2.90 -10.73
N ALA A 32 -0.16 -3.99 -10.74
CA ALA A 32 0.02 -5.09 -11.69
C ALA A 32 -0.30 -4.64 -13.13
N GLY A 33 0.17 -5.39 -14.14
CA GLY A 33 -0.09 -5.08 -15.55
C GLY A 33 -1.57 -5.03 -15.96
N ASN A 34 -2.47 -5.59 -15.14
CA ASN A 34 -3.93 -5.50 -15.31
C ASN A 34 -4.56 -4.25 -14.63
N GLY A 35 -3.74 -3.34 -14.10
CA GLY A 35 -4.17 -2.12 -13.42
C GLY A 35 -4.61 -2.32 -11.97
N ILE A 36 -4.44 -3.51 -11.39
CA ILE A 36 -4.79 -3.78 -9.99
C ILE A 36 -3.64 -3.37 -9.08
N VAL A 37 -3.93 -2.52 -8.08
CA VAL A 37 -2.99 -2.28 -6.97
C VAL A 37 -2.97 -3.54 -6.10
N PHE A 38 -1.85 -4.26 -6.12
CA PHE A 38 -1.68 -5.47 -5.30
C PHE A 38 -0.89 -5.21 -4.02
N GLY A 39 -0.22 -4.06 -3.92
CA GLY A 39 0.62 -3.72 -2.77
C GLY A 39 0.70 -2.23 -2.53
N VAL A 40 0.85 -1.84 -1.27
CA VAL A 40 1.08 -0.46 -0.84
C VAL A 40 2.08 -0.50 0.31
N ALA A 41 3.13 0.31 0.25
CA ALA A 41 4.06 0.51 1.35
C ALA A 41 4.09 1.99 1.74
N TRP A 42 4.23 2.29 3.01
CA TRP A 42 4.34 3.67 3.50
C TRP A 42 5.43 3.81 4.53
N GLU A 43 6.05 4.98 4.56
CA GLU A 43 7.08 5.34 5.51
C GLU A 43 7.05 6.84 5.75
N GLY A 44 7.01 7.26 7.02
CA GLY A 44 7.08 8.67 7.35
C GLY A 44 6.63 9.06 8.75
N PRO A 45 6.58 10.36 9.04
CA PRO A 45 6.28 10.86 10.36
C PRO A 45 4.79 10.78 10.73
N THR A 46 3.92 10.44 9.78
CA THR A 46 2.46 10.35 9.99
C THR A 46 1.92 9.14 9.26
N LEU A 47 0.90 8.48 9.82
CA LEU A 47 0.12 7.51 9.05
C LEU A 47 -0.60 8.23 7.90
N PRO A 48 -0.43 7.78 6.65
CA PRO A 48 -1.17 8.34 5.53
C PRO A 48 -2.65 7.98 5.66
N ASP A 49 -3.54 8.88 5.25
CA ASP A 49 -4.92 8.50 5.00
C ASP A 49 -4.93 7.61 3.75
N LEU A 50 -4.90 6.29 3.99
CA LEU A 50 -4.89 5.28 2.93
C LEU A 50 -6.10 5.41 2.01
N LYS A 51 -7.25 5.86 2.52
CA LYS A 51 -8.45 6.06 1.71
C LYS A 51 -8.29 7.24 0.76
N ALA A 52 -7.76 8.35 1.27
CA ALA A 52 -7.51 9.53 0.44
C ALA A 52 -6.39 9.29 -0.58
N THR A 53 -5.41 8.45 -0.25
CA THR A 53 -4.25 8.18 -1.11
C THR A 53 -4.60 7.16 -2.21
N LEU A 54 -5.25 6.05 -1.85
CA LEU A 54 -5.54 4.95 -2.77
C LEU A 54 -6.84 5.15 -3.57
N GLY A 55 -7.74 6.04 -3.13
CA GLY A 55 -9.00 6.31 -3.81
C GLY A 55 -9.84 5.04 -4.03
N GLU A 56 -10.24 4.76 -5.27
CA GLU A 56 -11.01 3.55 -5.64
C GLU A 56 -10.26 2.24 -5.34
N ALA A 57 -8.92 2.24 -5.36
CA ALA A 57 -8.15 1.07 -4.97
C ALA A 57 -8.34 0.74 -3.48
N PHE A 58 -8.63 1.74 -2.64
CA PHE A 58 -9.01 1.54 -1.25
C PHE A 58 -10.30 0.74 -1.15
N ASP A 59 -11.30 0.98 -2.00
CA ASP A 59 -12.56 0.25 -1.97
C ASP A 59 -12.37 -1.23 -2.33
N ARG A 60 -11.41 -1.57 -3.21
CA ARG A 60 -11.01 -2.96 -3.46
C ARG A 60 -10.28 -3.57 -2.27
N TYR A 61 -9.45 -2.77 -1.61
CA TYR A 61 -8.81 -3.12 -0.34
C TYR A 61 -9.84 -3.40 0.76
N VAL A 62 -10.86 -2.54 0.85
CA VAL A 62 -11.97 -2.67 1.78
C VAL A 62 -12.87 -3.83 1.38
N ALA A 63 -13.11 -4.10 0.10
CA ALA A 63 -13.86 -5.27 -0.35
C ALA A 63 -13.13 -6.58 -0.01
N ALA A 64 -11.81 -6.61 -0.15
CA ALA A 64 -10.98 -7.73 0.28
C ALA A 64 -11.02 -7.93 1.82
N THR A 65 -11.11 -6.85 2.60
CA THR A 65 -11.29 -6.93 4.06
C THR A 65 -12.74 -7.12 4.50
N ALA A 66 -13.73 -6.72 3.70
CA ALA A 66 -15.16 -6.84 4.00
C ALA A 66 -15.60 -8.32 4.01
N MET A 67 -14.77 -9.22 3.49
CA MET A 67 -14.91 -10.66 3.72
C MET A 67 -14.71 -11.08 5.19
N ARG A 68 -14.24 -10.21 6.12
CA ARG A 68 -14.31 -10.43 7.59
C ARG A 68 -14.06 -9.14 8.41
N ARG A 69 -15.01 -8.81 9.30
CA ARG A 69 -14.92 -7.71 10.28
C ARG A 69 -13.94 -8.07 11.42
N THR A 70 -12.80 -7.38 11.55
CA THR A 70 -12.15 -7.13 12.86
C THR A 70 -11.05 -6.06 12.83
N THR A 71 -10.89 -5.39 13.98
CA THR A 71 -10.10 -4.21 14.38
C THR A 71 -8.56 -4.32 14.29
N PRO A 72 -7.79 -3.21 14.45
CA PRO A 72 -6.42 -3.09 13.95
C PRO A 72 -5.34 -3.47 14.96
N LEU A 73 -4.43 -4.36 14.54
CA LEU A 73 -2.99 -4.44 14.85
C LEU A 73 -2.54 -5.79 14.25
N ALA A 74 -1.81 -5.75 13.13
CA ALA A 74 -1.38 -6.92 12.34
C ALA A 74 -2.53 -7.88 11.96
N VAL A 75 -3.25 -7.53 10.88
CA VAL A 75 -4.17 -8.47 10.22
C VAL A 75 -3.37 -9.19 9.13
N SER A 76 -2.94 -10.42 9.42
CA SER A 76 -2.47 -11.36 8.40
C SER A 76 -3.59 -12.37 8.17
N THR A 77 -4.24 -12.26 7.02
CA THR A 77 -5.27 -13.19 6.54
C THR A 77 -4.95 -13.57 5.10
N ASP A 78 -5.41 -14.74 4.64
CA ASP A 78 -5.08 -15.26 3.30
C ASP A 78 -5.45 -14.30 2.14
N ALA A 79 -6.40 -13.37 2.38
CA ALA A 79 -6.84 -12.37 1.42
C ALA A 79 -6.06 -11.05 1.50
N LEU A 80 -5.51 -10.72 2.67
CA LEU A 80 -4.83 -9.45 2.92
C LEU A 80 -3.79 -9.59 4.03
N VAL A 81 -2.58 -9.13 3.73
CA VAL A 81 -1.52 -8.96 4.72
C VAL A 81 -1.33 -7.47 4.96
N VAL A 82 -1.51 -7.03 6.22
CA VAL A 82 -1.19 -5.67 6.66
C VAL A 82 -0.17 -5.74 7.78
N PHE A 83 0.95 -5.07 7.59
CA PHE A 83 1.95 -4.82 8.60
C PHE A 83 2.06 -3.32 8.83
N SER A 84 2.02 -2.91 10.10
CA SER A 84 2.25 -1.53 10.49
C SER A 84 3.10 -1.56 11.74
N ALA A 85 4.22 -0.87 11.69
CA ALA A 85 5.17 -0.72 12.78
C ALA A 85 5.54 0.76 12.91
N GLY A 86 5.84 1.20 14.12
CA GLY A 86 6.32 2.55 14.32
C GLY A 86 6.12 3.08 15.71
N HIS A 87 7.05 3.91 16.12
CA HIS A 87 6.94 4.73 17.32
C HIS A 87 6.46 6.14 16.91
N LEU A 88 6.15 7.00 17.89
CA LEU A 88 5.71 8.37 17.66
C LEU A 88 6.60 9.06 16.60
N ARG A 89 6.02 9.39 15.43
CA ARG A 89 6.67 10.09 14.29
C ARG A 89 7.65 9.27 13.45
N ALA A 90 7.59 7.94 13.51
CA ALA A 90 8.32 7.04 12.62
C ALA A 90 7.42 5.85 12.26
N PHE A 91 6.37 6.10 11.48
CA PHE A 91 5.45 5.08 10.99
C PHE A 91 6.01 4.46 9.72
N ALA A 92 6.04 3.14 9.68
CA ALA A 92 6.35 2.36 8.50
C ALA A 92 5.39 1.18 8.41
N GLY A 93 5.07 0.76 7.21
CA GLY A 93 4.21 -0.39 7.05
C GLY A 93 3.97 -0.69 5.60
N TYR A 94 3.32 -1.81 5.40
CA TYR A 94 2.92 -2.26 4.10
C TYR A 94 1.63 -3.03 4.19
N ALA A 95 0.95 -3.08 3.08
CA ALA A 95 -0.23 -3.86 2.92
C ALA A 95 -0.20 -4.47 1.52
N TYR A 96 -0.50 -5.75 1.37
CA TYR A 96 -0.65 -6.38 0.05
C TYR A 96 -1.70 -7.48 0.00
N LEU A 97 -2.23 -7.70 -1.20
CA LEU A 97 -3.21 -8.74 -1.52
C LEU A 97 -2.45 -9.93 -2.14
N PRO A 98 -2.24 -11.04 -1.42
CA PRO A 98 -1.46 -12.18 -1.93
C PRO A 98 -1.99 -12.72 -3.26
N GLN A 99 -3.32 -12.72 -3.44
CA GLN A 99 -4.00 -13.22 -4.63
C GLN A 99 -3.89 -12.28 -5.84
N ALA A 100 -3.50 -11.01 -5.65
CA ALA A 100 -3.35 -10.04 -6.72
C ALA A 100 -1.89 -9.84 -7.15
N VAL A 101 -0.93 -10.48 -6.46
CA VAL A 101 0.49 -10.43 -6.83
C VAL A 101 0.66 -11.06 -8.23
N PRO A 102 1.31 -10.37 -9.18
CA PRO A 102 1.55 -10.94 -10.51
C PRO A 102 2.35 -12.25 -10.45
N ALA A 103 2.07 -13.17 -11.37
CA ALA A 103 2.82 -14.40 -11.49
C ALA A 103 4.33 -14.13 -11.64
N GLY A 104 5.15 -14.78 -10.82
CA GLY A 104 6.61 -14.59 -10.81
C GLY A 104 7.10 -13.36 -10.03
N VAL A 105 6.22 -12.60 -9.37
CA VAL A 105 6.60 -11.53 -8.43
C VAL A 105 6.48 -12.07 -7.01
N ASP A 106 7.50 -11.82 -6.19
CA ASP A 106 7.48 -12.14 -4.76
C ASP A 106 6.89 -10.97 -3.96
N ALA A 107 6.06 -11.24 -2.95
CA ALA A 107 5.45 -10.19 -2.12
C ALA A 107 6.46 -9.39 -1.27
N SER A 108 7.67 -9.92 -1.09
CA SER A 108 8.79 -9.21 -0.43
C SER A 108 9.18 -7.91 -1.14
N VAL A 109 8.80 -7.70 -2.41
CA VAL A 109 9.06 -6.41 -3.09
C VAL A 109 8.31 -5.23 -2.48
N ILE A 110 7.32 -5.50 -1.63
CA ILE A 110 6.42 -4.53 -0.99
C ILE A 110 6.89 -4.26 0.46
N GLN A 111 7.71 -5.13 1.03
CA GLN A 111 8.18 -5.07 2.42
C GLN A 111 9.36 -4.12 2.61
#